data_AF-A0A9X8MXF1-F1
#
_entry.id   AF-A0A9X8MXF1-F1
#
_cell.length_a   1.000
_cell.length_b   1.000
_cell.length_c   1.000
_cell.angle_alpha   90.00
_cell.angle_beta   90.00
_cell.angle_gamma   90.00
#
_symmetry.space_group_name_H-M   'P 1'
#
loop_
_entity.id
_entity.type
_entity.pdbx_description
1 polymer ?
#
loop_
_entity_poly.entity_id
_entity_poly.type
_entity_poly.pdbx_seq_one_letter_code
_entity_poly.pdbx_strand_id
1 'polypeptide(L)'
;MQVDVTGAARLAVVVRCLETTRLGTRFHCTSQDGHDVDLVLAEIRRYPKVTVDEVDPPHGARLVLTGAGTDDLHIEPRDVLRGTNPAA
;
A
#
# COMPACT_ATOMS: atom_id res chain seq x y z
N MET A 1 -9.96 -2.18 -7.25
CA MET A 1 -8.74 -1.45 -6.88
C MET A 1 -8.60 -0.30 -7.86
N GLN A 2 -8.39 0.91 -7.36
CA GLN A 2 -8.08 2.10 -8.16
C GLN A 2 -6.72 2.60 -7.69
N VAL A 3 -5.85 2.98 -8.63
CA VAL A 3 -4.48 3.43 -8.38
C VAL A 3 -4.37 4.88 -8.88
N ASP A 4 -4.04 5.81 -7.99
CA ASP A 4 -3.75 7.19 -8.35
C ASP A 4 -2.25 7.44 -8.09
N VAL A 5 -1.49 7.77 -9.15
CA VAL A 5 -0.07 8.13 -9.03
C VAL A 5 0.04 9.63 -8.76
N THR A 6 0.54 10.00 -7.59
CA THR A 6 0.82 11.39 -7.23
C THR A 6 2.32 11.56 -7.08
N GLY A 7 2.93 12.43 -7.88
CA GLY A 7 4.38 12.50 -8.08
C GLY A 7 5.25 12.56 -6.81
N ALA A 8 6.50 12.11 -7.02
CA ALA A 8 7.61 11.92 -6.08
C ALA A 8 7.34 10.88 -4.97
N ALA A 9 7.61 9.62 -5.29
CA ALA A 9 7.72 8.50 -4.34
C ALA A 9 6.43 8.16 -3.56
N ARG A 10 5.24 8.50 -4.06
CA ARG A 10 3.95 8.26 -3.40
C ARG A 10 2.98 7.52 -4.31
N LEU A 11 2.50 6.38 -3.82
CA LEU A 11 1.56 5.53 -4.54
C LEU A 11 0.29 5.36 -3.71
N ALA A 12 -0.85 5.80 -4.24
CA ALA A 12 -2.13 5.61 -3.57
C ALA A 12 -2.91 4.46 -4.20
N VAL A 13 -3.32 3.50 -3.37
CA VAL A 13 -4.06 2.30 -3.81
C VAL A 13 -5.29 2.05 -2.97
N VAL A 14 -6.39 1.64 -3.60
CA VAL A 14 -7.60 1.18 -2.90
C VAL A 14 -7.61 -0.33 -2.82
N VAL A 15 -7.44 -0.88 -1.61
CA VAL A 15 -7.31 -2.32 -1.35
C VAL A 15 -8.46 -2.84 -0.50
N ARG A 16 -8.62 -4.16 -0.51
CA ARG A 16 -9.36 -4.90 0.53
C ARG A 16 -8.34 -5.60 1.41
N CYS A 17 -8.42 -5.39 2.72
CA CYS A 17 -7.51 -6.04 3.66
C CYS A 17 -7.93 -7.50 3.85
N LEU A 18 -6.96 -8.39 3.65
CA LEU A 18 -7.12 -9.84 3.86
C LEU A 18 -6.57 -10.26 5.23
N GLU A 19 -5.62 -9.50 5.77
CA GLU A 19 -5.08 -9.59 7.13
C GLU A 19 -4.96 -8.18 7.74
N THR A 20 -4.84 -8.10 9.06
CA THR A 20 -4.65 -6.83 9.78
C THR A 20 -3.44 -6.10 9.23
N THR A 21 -3.64 -4.84 8.82
CA THR A 21 -2.59 -4.00 8.22
C THR A 21 -2.41 -2.75 9.07
N ARG A 22 -1.17 -2.43 9.44
CA ARG A 22 -0.83 -1.33 10.36
C ARG A 22 -0.05 -0.23 9.65
N LEU A 23 -0.16 1.00 10.14
CA LEU A 23 0.70 2.08 9.69
C LEU A 23 2.17 1.66 9.84
N GLY A 24 2.99 1.91 8.80
CA GLY A 24 4.37 1.45 8.74
C GLY A 24 4.58 0.03 8.23
N THR A 25 3.52 -0.72 7.86
CA THR A 25 3.67 -2.00 7.16
C THR A 25 4.57 -1.84 5.94
N ARG A 26 5.57 -2.72 5.82
CA ARG A 26 6.47 -2.75 4.67
C ARG A 26 5.94 -3.75 3.65
N PHE A 27 5.69 -3.31 2.43
CA PHE A 27 5.29 -4.16 1.32
C PHE A 27 6.49 -4.41 0.42
N HIS A 28 6.72 -5.67 0.10
CA HIS A 28 7.73 -6.09 -0.85
C HIS A 28 7.04 -6.31 -2.19
N CYS A 29 7.43 -5.54 -3.19
CA CYS A 29 6.91 -5.62 -4.54
C CYS A 29 8.06 -5.82 -5.52
N THR A 30 7.75 -6.27 -6.73
CA THR A 30 8.72 -6.44 -7.81
C THR A 30 8.28 -5.57 -8.99
N SER A 31 9.18 -4.74 -9.51
CA SER A 31 8.91 -3.94 -10.72
C SER A 31 8.78 -4.84 -11.95
N GLN A 32 8.32 -4.27 -13.07
CA GLN A 32 8.26 -5.01 -14.35
C GLN A 32 9.62 -5.54 -14.80
N ASP A 33 10.70 -4.81 -14.48
CA ASP A 33 12.07 -5.18 -14.81
C ASP A 33 12.69 -6.19 -13.83
N GLY A 34 11.92 -6.65 -12.84
CA GLY A 34 12.38 -7.64 -11.85
C GLY A 34 13.16 -7.04 -10.69
N HIS A 35 13.12 -5.72 -10.49
CA HIS A 35 13.77 -5.07 -9.36
C HIS A 35 12.88 -5.11 -8.11
N ASP A 36 13.49 -5.38 -6.96
CA ASP A 36 12.78 -5.32 -5.68
C ASP A 36 12.47 -3.86 -5.31
N VAL A 37 11.21 -3.62 -5.01
CA VAL A 37 10.67 -2.32 -4.62
C VAL A 37 10.10 -2.45 -3.21
N ASP A 38 10.78 -1.82 -2.26
CA ASP A 38 10.34 -1.74 -0.87
C ASP A 38 9.45 -0.51 -0.67
N LEU A 39 8.19 -0.76 -0.33
CA LEU A 39 7.23 0.28 0.00
C LEU A 39 6.91 0.28 1.48
N VAL A 40 6.72 1.46 2.05
CA VAL A 40 6.28 1.64 3.43
C VAL A 40 4.91 2.29 3.43
N LEU A 41 3.99 1.76 4.23
CA LEU A 41 2.67 2.31 4.43
C LEU A 41 2.74 3.59 5.26
N ALA A 42 2.57 4.74 4.60
CA ALA A 42 2.67 6.05 5.21
C ALA A 42 1.30 6.62 5.66
N GLU A 43 0.20 6.10 5.12
CA GLU A 43 -1.15 6.54 5.50
C GLU A 43 -2.22 5.49 5.20
N ILE A 44 -3.19 5.33 6.10
CA ILE A 44 -4.38 4.49 5.90
C ILE A 44 -5.63 5.37 6.00
N ARG A 45 -6.50 5.33 4.98
CA ARG A 45 -7.82 5.98 5.01
C ARG A 45 -8.94 4.97 4.84
N ARG A 46 -9.73 4.76 5.89
CA ARG A 46 -10.94 3.90 5.85
C ARG A 46 -12.14 4.62 5.21
N TYR A 47 -12.19 5.94 5.36
CA TYR A 47 -13.17 6.83 4.74
C TYR A 47 -12.45 8.05 4.15
N PRO A 48 -13.05 8.79 3.20
CA PRO A 48 -12.37 9.91 2.51
C PRO A 48 -11.72 10.95 3.45
N LYS A 49 -12.25 11.11 4.67
CA LYS A 49 -11.80 12.10 5.66
C LYS A 49 -11.27 11.51 6.97
N VAL A 50 -11.14 10.18 7.08
CA VAL A 50 -10.74 9.52 8.33
C VAL A 50 -9.48 8.69 8.10
N THR A 51 -8.39 9.13 8.72
CA THR A 51 -7.14 8.39 8.83
C THR A 51 -7.19 7.46 10.04
N VAL A 52 -6.61 6.28 9.91
CA VAL A 52 -6.50 5.28 11.00
C VAL A 52 -5.09 4.72 11.01
N ASP A 53 -4.68 4.13 12.13
CA ASP A 53 -3.36 3.50 12.26
C ASP A 53 -3.40 1.99 11.97
N GLU A 54 -4.59 1.40 11.92
CA GLU A 54 -4.78 -0.02 11.65
C GLU A 54 -6.10 -0.24 10.90
N VAL A 55 -6.12 -1.25 10.05
CA VAL A 55 -7.32 -1.75 9.40
C VAL A 55 -7.37 -3.28 9.47
N ASP A 56 -8.46 -3.78 10.03
CA ASP A 56 -8.72 -5.22 10.10
C ASP A 56 -9.51 -5.73 8.88
N PRO A 57 -9.37 -7.01 8.52
CA PRO A 57 -10.26 -7.67 7.58
C PRO A 57 -11.71 -7.64 8.07
N PRO A 58 -12.71 -7.58 7.17
CA PRO A 58 -12.60 -7.61 5.71
C PRO A 58 -12.64 -6.21 5.07
N HIS A 59 -12.17 -5.17 5.77
CA HIS A 59 -12.43 -3.78 5.37
C HIS A 59 -11.61 -3.33 4.16
N GLY A 60 -12.22 -2.45 3.36
CA GLY A 60 -11.54 -1.71 2.31
C GLY A 60 -10.92 -0.43 2.87
N ALA A 61 -9.74 -0.07 2.36
CA ALA A 61 -9.06 1.17 2.70
C ALA A 61 -8.28 1.71 1.51
N ARG A 62 -8.11 3.04 1.47
CA ARG A 62 -7.12 3.69 0.63
C ARG A 62 -5.80 3.75 1.39
N LEU A 63 -4.79 3.08 0.88
CA LEU A 63 -3.43 3.10 1.41
C LEU A 63 -2.61 4.10 0.61
N VAL A 64 -1.75 4.86 1.30
CA VAL A 64 -0.71 5.67 0.68
C VAL A 64 0.63 5.04 1.04
N LEU A 65 1.30 4.55 0.01
CA LEU A 65 2.60 3.89 0.10
C LEU A 65 3.69 4.86 -0.32
N THR A 66 4.84 4.76 0.33
CA THR A 66 6.03 5.55 0.00
C THR A 66 7.24 4.64 -0.17
N GLY A 67 8.06 4.90 -1.18
CA GLY A 67 9.27 4.12 -1.43
C GLY A 67 9.97 4.58 -2.70
N ALA A 68 11.25 4.24 -2.84
CA ALA A 68 11.95 4.41 -4.10
C ALA A 68 11.41 3.40 -5.13
N GLY A 69 11.30 3.79 -6.41
CA GLY A 69 10.81 2.89 -7.46
C GLY A 69 9.29 2.72 -7.50
N THR A 70 8.51 3.58 -6.80
CA THR A 70 7.04 3.58 -6.94
C THR A 70 6.58 3.89 -8.36
N ASP A 71 7.37 4.65 -9.11
CA ASP A 71 7.03 5.10 -10.46
C ASP A 71 7.17 3.96 -11.49
N ASP A 72 8.03 2.98 -11.20
CA ASP A 72 8.26 1.79 -12.02
C ASP A 72 7.36 0.60 -11.59
N LEU A 73 6.56 0.79 -10.55
CA LEU A 73 5.71 -0.25 -10.02
C LEU A 73 4.36 -0.28 -10.74
N HIS A 74 4.15 -1.35 -11.51
CA HIS A 74 2.88 -1.59 -12.19
C HIS A 74 1.98 -2.47 -11.31
N ILE A 75 0.99 -1.85 -10.68
CA ILE A 75 -0.01 -2.56 -9.87
C ILE A 75 -1.32 -2.65 -10.63
N GLU A 76 -1.82 -3.87 -10.84
CA GLU A 76 -3.08 -4.14 -11.52
C GLU A 76 -4.22 -4.49 -10.55
N PRO A 77 -5.49 -4.31 -10.98
CA PRO A 77 -6.61 -4.80 -10.21
C PRO A 77 -6.49 -6.30 -9.94
N ARG A 78 -6.64 -6.69 -8.65
CA ARG A 78 -6.58 -8.06 -8.10
C ARG A 78 -5.19 -8.54 -7.73
N ASP A 79 -4.16 -7.72 -7.92
CA ASP A 79 -2.85 -8.00 -7.34
C ASP A 79 -2.93 -8.08 -5.82
N VAL A 80 -2.10 -8.96 -5.26
CA VAL A 80 -2.00 -9.18 -3.82
C VAL A 80 -0.70 -8.57 -3.34
N LEU A 81 -0.81 -7.50 -2.55
CA LEU A 81 0.32 -6.90 -1.86
C LEU A 81 0.62 -7.70 -0.60
N ARG A 82 1.84 -8.21 -0.49
CA ARG A 82 2.32 -8.93 0.70
C ARG A 82 3.17 -7.97 1.51
N GLY A 83 2.79 -7.79 2.77
CA GLY A 83 3.48 -6.88 3.67
C GLY A 83 3.77 -7.49 5.03
N THR A 84 4.77 -6.94 5.69
CA THR A 84 5.15 -7.26 7.06
C THR A 84 4.82 -6.07 7.95
N ASN A 85 3.93 -6.28 8.93
CA ASN A 85 3.60 -5.26 9.92
C ASN A 85 4.83 -4.94 10.78
N PRO A 86 4.97 -3.70 11.27
CA PRO A 86 6.01 -3.36 12.23
C PRO A 86 5.85 -4.17 13.52
N ALA A 87 6.96 -4.41 14.21
CA ALA A 87 6.93 -4.94 15.56
C ALA A 87 6.14 -3.98 16.47
N ALA A 88 5.32 -4.55 17.37
CA ALA A 88 4.54 -3.79 18.35
C ALA A 88 5.42 -3.19 19.45
#